data_AF-A0A932KI43-F1
#
_entry.id   AF-A0A932KI43-F1
#
_cell.length_a   1.000
_cell.length_b   1.000
_cell.length_c   1.000
_cell.angle_alpha   90.00
_cell.angle_beta   90.00
_cell.angle_gamma   90.00
#
_symmetry.space_group_name_H-M   'P 1'
#
loop_
_entity.id
_entity.type
_entity.pdbx_description
1 polymer ?
#
loop_
_entity_poly.entity_id
_entity_poly.type
_entity_poly.pdbx_seq_one_letter_code
_entity_poly.pdbx_strand_id
1 'polypeptide(L)'
;MLCLSHLAWVLWYLGYPEQGLLRGHEAMVLAQEVEHPYSLAMARIYLAVLHYLRREDARVQQLTEAALALANAHDYPHWRMMSHVLHGWALIMLGQPEAGLTELQEGLAARKAVGTSTSPFSYFLLDEVYAAVGQAEAGLGALAETQAMVQHLNEHWVEPEFTASRENC
;
A
#
# COMPACT_ATOMS: atom_id res chain seq x y z
N MET A 1 4.61 9.68 -17.59
CA MET A 1 4.03 9.57 -16.23
C MET A 1 4.02 8.12 -15.74
N LEU A 2 3.29 7.20 -16.39
CA LEU A 2 3.31 5.76 -16.06
C LEU A 2 4.72 5.14 -16.08
N CYS A 3 5.57 5.49 -17.05
CA CYS A 3 6.93 4.95 -17.14
C CYS A 3 7.85 5.36 -15.99
N LEU A 4 7.69 6.57 -15.44
CA LEU A 4 8.53 7.06 -14.31
C LEU A 4 8.13 6.38 -13.01
N SER A 5 6.84 6.12 -12.86
CA SER A 5 6.29 5.37 -11.75
C SER A 5 6.74 3.91 -11.76
N HIS A 6 6.63 3.22 -12.90
CA HIS A 6 7.20 1.87 -13.04
C HIS A 6 8.73 1.86 -12.88
N LEU A 7 9.43 2.90 -13.33
CA LEU A 7 10.88 3.01 -13.18
C LEU A 7 11.30 3.21 -11.71
N ALA A 8 10.58 4.02 -10.93
CA ALA A 8 10.83 4.15 -9.50
C ALA A 8 10.72 2.79 -8.77
N TRP A 9 9.86 1.91 -9.28
CA TRP A 9 9.59 0.58 -8.73
C TRP A 9 10.64 -0.46 -9.17
N VAL A 10 11.11 -0.38 -10.43
CA VAL A 10 12.24 -1.19 -10.92
C VAL A 10 13.54 -0.79 -10.23
N LEU A 11 13.77 0.50 -10.03
CA LEU A 11 14.96 1.01 -9.33
C LEU A 11 15.00 0.58 -7.86
N TRP A 12 13.84 0.39 -7.22
CA TRP A 12 13.76 -0.19 -5.89
C TRP A 12 14.18 -1.68 -5.86
N TYR A 13 13.66 -2.53 -6.77
CA TYR A 13 14.08 -3.94 -6.87
C TYR A 13 15.59 -4.09 -7.15
N LEU A 14 16.21 -3.09 -7.74
CA LEU A 14 17.64 -3.04 -8.03
C LEU A 14 18.48 -2.44 -6.88
N GLY A 15 17.87 -2.06 -5.76
CA GLY A 15 18.57 -1.52 -4.59
C GLY A 15 18.95 -0.03 -4.69
N TYR A 16 18.25 0.76 -5.51
CA TYR A 16 18.48 2.20 -5.71
C TYR A 16 17.33 3.07 -5.16
N PRO A 17 17.13 3.10 -3.83
CA PRO A 17 16.01 3.79 -3.19
C PRO A 17 16.00 5.31 -3.40
N GLU A 18 17.18 5.93 -3.47
CA GLU A 18 17.32 7.38 -3.71
C GLU A 18 16.93 7.77 -5.13
N GLN A 19 17.24 6.92 -6.11
CA GLN A 19 16.85 7.16 -7.50
C GLN A 19 15.34 6.94 -7.68
N GLY A 20 14.76 5.97 -6.97
CA GLY A 20 13.30 5.79 -6.90
C GLY A 20 12.59 7.04 -6.36
N LEU A 21 13.10 7.63 -5.28
CA LEU A 21 12.55 8.88 -4.72
C LEU A 21 12.66 10.04 -5.70
N LEU A 22 13.81 10.24 -6.34
CA LEU A 22 13.98 11.33 -7.31
C LEU A 22 12.95 11.20 -8.45
N ARG A 23 12.81 10.01 -9.03
CA ARG A 23 11.83 9.75 -10.09
C ARG A 23 10.38 9.85 -9.63
N GLY A 24 10.09 9.47 -8.38
CA GLY A 24 8.77 9.65 -7.76
C GLY A 24 8.38 11.13 -7.63
N HIS A 25 9.31 11.97 -7.18
CA HIS A 25 9.09 13.42 -7.09
C HIS A 25 8.90 14.05 -8.48
N GLU A 26 9.73 13.69 -9.47
CA GLU A 26 9.56 14.13 -10.86
C GLU A 26 8.18 13.74 -11.42
N ALA A 27 7.72 12.51 -11.12
CA ALA A 27 6.40 12.06 -11.54
C ALA A 27 5.26 12.85 -10.87
N MET A 28 5.40 13.25 -9.61
CA MET A 28 4.41 14.11 -8.94
C MET A 28 4.37 15.51 -9.56
N VAL A 29 5.52 16.14 -9.79
CA VAL A 29 5.59 17.48 -10.42
C VAL A 29 4.92 17.44 -11.79
N LEU A 30 5.26 16.45 -12.61
CA LEU A 30 4.66 16.28 -13.93
C LEU A 30 3.15 15.98 -13.84
N ALA A 31 2.70 15.20 -12.87
CA ALA A 31 1.28 14.90 -12.67
C ALA A 31 0.49 16.14 -12.26
N GLN A 32 1.10 17.05 -11.49
CA GLN A 32 0.52 18.32 -11.10
C GLN A 32 0.41 19.27 -12.30
N GLU A 33 1.43 19.32 -13.15
CA GLU A 33 1.46 20.18 -14.35
C GLU A 33 0.43 19.78 -15.40
N VAL A 34 0.12 18.49 -15.53
CA VAL A 34 -0.84 17.97 -16.51
C VAL A 34 -2.26 17.87 -15.94
N GLU A 35 -2.46 18.26 -14.68
CA GLU A 35 -3.74 18.25 -13.96
C GLU A 35 -4.53 16.93 -14.09
N HIS A 36 -3.85 15.79 -14.21
CA HIS A 36 -4.49 14.50 -14.43
C HIS A 36 -4.72 13.76 -13.08
N PRO A 37 -5.94 13.76 -12.51
CA PRO A 37 -6.17 13.38 -11.11
C PRO A 37 -5.80 11.92 -10.82
N TYR A 38 -6.07 11.02 -11.76
CA TYR A 38 -5.70 9.61 -11.65
C TYR A 38 -4.19 9.42 -11.49
N SER A 39 -3.40 10.12 -12.31
CA SER A 39 -1.95 9.99 -12.26
C SER A 39 -1.33 10.67 -11.04
N LEU A 40 -1.99 11.70 -10.52
CA LEU A 40 -1.60 12.34 -9.27
C LEU A 40 -1.85 11.41 -8.07
N ALA A 41 -3.00 10.73 -8.02
CA ALA A 41 -3.29 9.72 -7.00
C ALA A 41 -2.26 8.57 -7.05
N MET A 42 -1.99 8.05 -8.25
CA MET A 42 -0.98 7.03 -8.49
C MET A 42 0.42 7.47 -8.02
N ALA A 43 0.88 8.66 -8.42
CA ALA A 43 2.21 9.16 -8.05
C ALA A 43 2.35 9.33 -6.53
N ARG A 44 1.29 9.80 -5.85
CA ARG A 44 1.27 9.92 -4.37
C ARG A 44 1.39 8.58 -3.68
N ILE A 45 0.64 7.57 -4.11
CA ILE A 45 0.76 6.20 -3.57
C ILE A 45 2.16 5.66 -3.76
N TYR A 46 2.72 5.83 -4.94
CA TYR A 46 4.08 5.37 -5.22
C TYR A 46 5.14 6.05 -4.37
N LEU A 47 5.00 7.35 -4.14
CA LEU A 47 5.88 8.06 -3.23
C LEU A 47 5.66 7.61 -1.78
N ALA A 48 4.42 7.36 -1.36
CA ALA A 48 4.09 6.84 -0.04
C ALA A 48 4.74 5.47 0.22
N VAL A 49 4.76 4.57 -0.77
CA VAL A 49 5.47 3.29 -0.66
C VAL A 49 6.96 3.48 -0.40
N LEU A 50 7.60 4.42 -1.10
CA LEU A 50 9.02 4.71 -0.88
C LEU A 50 9.28 5.24 0.54
N HIS A 51 8.38 6.07 1.07
CA HIS A 51 8.47 6.54 2.46
C HIS A 51 8.15 5.45 3.49
N TYR A 52 7.21 4.55 3.20
CA TYR A 52 6.89 3.37 4.02
C TYR A 52 8.14 2.50 4.23
N LEU A 53 8.85 2.20 3.15
CA LEU A 53 10.08 1.40 3.16
C LEU A 53 11.23 2.08 3.94
N ARG A 54 11.18 3.41 4.06
CA ARG A 54 12.15 4.21 4.81
C ARG A 54 11.72 4.47 6.26
N ARG A 55 10.56 3.95 6.68
CA ARG A 55 9.97 4.19 8.01
C ARG A 55 9.75 5.67 8.29
N GLU A 56 9.36 6.42 7.25
CA GLU A 56 9.04 7.83 7.33
C GLU A 56 7.51 8.01 7.49
N ASP A 57 6.99 7.50 8.60
CA ASP A 57 5.56 7.25 8.82
C ASP A 57 4.67 8.50 8.60
N ALA A 58 5.11 9.68 9.08
CA ALA A 58 4.41 10.94 8.87
C ALA A 58 4.30 11.35 7.40
N ARG A 59 5.29 11.00 6.57
CA ARG A 59 5.24 11.26 5.12
C ARG A 59 4.27 10.33 4.42
N VAL A 60 4.23 9.06 4.84
CA VAL A 60 3.25 8.09 4.35
C VAL A 60 1.84 8.57 4.65
N GLN A 61 1.58 9.03 5.88
CA GLN A 61 0.29 9.57 6.28
C GLN A 61 -0.15 10.72 5.36
N GLN A 62 0.68 11.76 5.21
CA GLN A 62 0.34 12.94 4.38
C GLN A 62 0.05 12.57 2.92
N LEU A 63 0.85 11.70 2.33
CA LEU A 63 0.71 11.33 0.92
C LEU A 63 -0.53 10.46 0.68
N THR A 64 -0.83 9.55 1.61
CA THR A 64 -1.97 8.64 1.51
C THR A 64 -3.29 9.34 1.78
N GLU A 65 -3.35 10.30 2.72
CA GLU A 65 -4.51 11.16 2.94
C GLU A 65 -4.86 11.94 1.65
N ALA A 66 -3.86 12.55 1.02
CA ALA A 66 -4.05 13.29 -0.23
C ALA A 66 -4.38 12.38 -1.44
N ALA A 67 -3.94 11.13 -1.44
CA ALA A 67 -4.31 10.14 -2.45
C ALA A 67 -5.74 9.63 -2.24
N LEU A 68 -6.14 9.41 -0.99
CA LEU A 68 -7.48 8.95 -0.61
C LEU A 68 -8.54 9.98 -1.01
N ALA A 69 -8.29 11.27 -0.76
CA ALA A 69 -9.17 12.35 -1.17
C ALA A 69 -9.44 12.33 -2.70
N LEU A 70 -8.39 12.15 -3.51
CA LEU A 70 -8.52 12.04 -4.97
C LEU A 70 -9.26 10.77 -5.38
N ALA A 71 -8.93 9.63 -4.77
CA ALA A 71 -9.54 8.35 -5.11
C ALA A 71 -11.03 8.29 -4.74
N ASN A 72 -11.45 9.02 -3.71
CA ASN A 72 -12.85 9.17 -3.33
C ASN A 72 -13.58 10.14 -4.26
N ALA A 73 -12.97 11.28 -4.61
CA ALA A 73 -13.58 12.28 -5.47
C ALA A 73 -13.85 11.78 -6.90
N HIS A 74 -13.02 10.88 -7.41
CA HIS A 74 -13.06 10.43 -8.81
C HIS A 74 -13.34 8.94 -9.01
N ASP A 75 -13.70 8.22 -7.94
CA ASP A 75 -13.94 6.77 -7.96
C ASP A 75 -12.80 5.99 -8.60
N TYR A 76 -11.66 5.94 -7.90
CA TYR A 76 -10.51 5.12 -8.26
C TYR A 76 -10.32 3.96 -7.25
N PRO A 77 -11.01 2.82 -7.44
CA PRO A 77 -11.05 1.75 -6.44
C PRO A 77 -9.68 1.20 -6.05
N HIS A 78 -8.78 1.03 -7.04
CA HIS A 78 -7.42 0.53 -6.80
C HIS A 78 -6.62 1.51 -5.93
N TRP A 79 -6.67 2.81 -6.22
CA TRP A 79 -5.94 3.82 -5.44
C TRP A 79 -6.56 4.05 -4.07
N ARG A 80 -7.88 3.93 -3.94
CA ARG A 80 -8.59 3.96 -2.65
C ARG A 80 -8.11 2.83 -1.75
N MET A 81 -8.11 1.61 -2.25
CA MET A 81 -7.59 0.43 -1.54
C MET A 81 -6.14 0.65 -1.07
N MET A 82 -5.25 1.03 -1.98
CA MET A 82 -3.84 1.27 -1.63
C MET A 82 -3.66 2.40 -0.61
N SER A 83 -4.47 3.47 -0.71
CA SER A 83 -4.43 4.60 0.22
C SER A 83 -4.81 4.16 1.63
N HIS A 84 -5.94 3.47 1.78
CA HIS A 84 -6.41 2.98 3.08
C HIS A 84 -5.39 2.10 3.77
N VAL A 85 -4.75 1.19 3.05
CA VAL A 85 -3.81 0.24 3.68
C VAL A 85 -2.53 0.91 4.15
N LEU A 86 -1.93 1.76 3.32
CA LEU A 86 -0.72 2.50 3.70
C LEU A 86 -1.01 3.57 4.76
N HIS A 87 -2.18 4.22 4.70
CA HIS A 87 -2.62 5.20 5.69
C HIS A 87 -2.85 4.54 7.06
N GLY A 88 -3.55 3.40 7.07
CA GLY A 88 -3.80 2.64 8.29
C GLY A 88 -2.52 2.19 8.97
N TRP A 89 -1.55 1.66 8.22
CA TRP A 89 -0.22 1.35 8.75
C TRP A 89 0.46 2.57 9.37
N ALA A 90 0.45 3.71 8.66
CA ALA A 90 1.11 4.93 9.14
C ALA A 90 0.49 5.41 10.46
N LEU A 91 -0.84 5.38 10.57
CA LEU A 91 -1.55 5.74 11.80
C LEU A 91 -1.16 4.85 12.98
N ILE A 92 -1.06 3.52 12.77
CA ILE A 92 -0.63 2.59 13.82
C ILE A 92 0.79 2.93 14.28
N MET A 93 1.72 3.14 13.35
CA MET A 93 3.12 3.49 13.69
C MET A 93 3.22 4.84 14.40
N LEU A 94 2.33 5.78 14.09
CA LEU A 94 2.22 7.09 14.74
C LEU A 94 1.46 7.06 16.08
N GLY A 95 1.15 5.88 16.62
CA GLY A 95 0.51 5.73 17.93
C GLY A 95 -1.00 5.96 17.91
N GLN A 96 -1.65 5.83 16.76
CA GLN A 96 -3.11 5.91 16.58
C GLN A 96 -3.68 4.56 16.12
N PRO A 97 -3.58 3.50 16.93
CA PRO A 97 -3.89 2.14 16.50
C PRO A 97 -5.36 1.96 16.10
N GLU A 98 -6.32 2.50 16.85
CA GLU A 98 -7.75 2.34 16.58
C GLU A 98 -8.17 2.92 15.22
N ALA A 99 -7.72 4.15 14.92
CA ALA A 99 -7.95 4.79 13.63
C ALA A 99 -7.26 4.01 12.51
N GLY A 100 -6.02 3.56 12.74
CA GLY A 100 -5.28 2.77 11.77
C GLY A 100 -5.93 1.43 11.44
N LEU A 101 -6.51 0.75 12.43
CA LEU A 101 -7.25 -0.51 12.22
C LEU A 101 -8.51 -0.30 11.38
N THR A 102 -9.24 0.79 11.62
CA THR A 102 -10.41 1.15 10.83
C THR A 102 -10.02 1.35 9.36
N GLU A 103 -8.93 2.07 9.09
CA GLU A 103 -8.41 2.27 7.73
C GLU A 103 -7.97 0.96 7.08
N LEU A 104 -7.33 0.05 7.81
CA LEU A 104 -6.97 -1.28 7.29
C LEU A 104 -8.22 -2.10 6.93
N GLN A 105 -9.29 -2.03 7.73
CA GLN A 105 -10.56 -2.70 7.43
C GLN A 105 -11.19 -2.17 6.14
N GLU A 106 -11.21 -0.84 5.95
CA GLU A 106 -11.69 -0.22 4.72
C GLU A 106 -10.84 -0.63 3.50
N GLY A 107 -9.52 -0.71 3.66
CA GLY A 107 -8.61 -1.22 2.63
C GLY A 107 -8.92 -2.66 2.21
N LEU A 108 -9.22 -3.54 3.16
CA LEU A 108 -9.63 -4.92 2.88
C LEU A 108 -10.98 -5.01 2.17
N ALA A 109 -11.96 -4.22 2.61
CA ALA A 109 -13.25 -4.14 1.95
C ALA A 109 -13.09 -3.67 0.49
N ALA A 110 -12.25 -2.65 0.26
CA ALA A 110 -11.93 -2.15 -1.07
C ALA A 110 -11.19 -3.19 -1.93
N ARG A 111 -10.28 -3.99 -1.36
CA ARG A 111 -9.56 -5.07 -2.09
C ARG A 111 -10.53 -6.07 -2.72
N LYS A 112 -11.60 -6.45 -2.01
CA LYS A 112 -12.65 -7.33 -2.55
C LYS A 112 -13.36 -6.73 -3.77
N ALA A 113 -13.55 -5.41 -3.78
CA ALA A 113 -14.19 -4.70 -4.88
C ALA A 113 -13.31 -4.52 -6.13
N VAL A 114 -11.97 -4.48 -5.98
CA VAL A 114 -11.03 -4.32 -7.11
C VAL A 114 -10.84 -5.64 -7.88
N GLY A 115 -11.01 -6.79 -7.23
CA GLY A 115 -10.86 -8.11 -7.84
C GLY A 115 -9.45 -8.40 -8.39
N THR A 116 -9.35 -9.35 -9.33
CA THR A 116 -8.09 -9.87 -9.90
C THR A 116 -7.39 -8.93 -10.89
N SER A 117 -7.95 -7.73 -11.14
CA SER A 117 -7.36 -6.71 -12.02
C SER A 117 -6.15 -5.99 -11.41
N THR A 118 -5.77 -6.35 -10.18
CA THR A 118 -4.68 -5.77 -9.42
C THR A 118 -3.35 -6.42 -9.78
N SER A 119 -2.30 -5.62 -9.93
CA SER A 119 -0.95 -6.13 -10.17
C SER A 119 -0.49 -7.08 -9.05
N PRO A 120 0.20 -8.19 -9.36
CA PRO A 120 0.80 -9.08 -8.36
C PRO A 120 1.66 -8.35 -7.31
N PHE A 121 2.29 -7.25 -7.70
CA PHE A 121 3.07 -6.43 -6.77
C PHE A 121 2.19 -5.77 -5.70
N SER A 122 1.05 -5.21 -6.08
CA SER A 122 0.16 -4.56 -5.12
C SER A 122 -0.31 -5.57 -4.07
N TYR A 123 -0.51 -6.84 -4.45
CA TYR A 123 -0.78 -7.89 -3.47
C TYR A 123 0.39 -8.13 -2.53
N PHE A 124 1.62 -8.31 -3.05
CA PHE A 124 2.81 -8.48 -2.22
C PHE A 124 2.99 -7.36 -1.18
N LEU A 125 2.86 -6.10 -1.62
CA LEU A 125 2.99 -4.94 -0.75
C LEU A 125 1.89 -4.91 0.33
N LEU A 126 0.65 -5.24 -0.04
CA LEU A 126 -0.44 -5.32 0.93
C LEU A 126 -0.12 -6.37 2.01
N ASP A 127 0.35 -7.54 1.61
CA ASP A 127 0.69 -8.61 2.55
C ASP A 127 1.86 -8.22 3.45
N GLU A 128 2.88 -7.55 2.90
CA GLU A 128 4.01 -7.01 3.66
C GLU A 128 3.52 -6.00 4.72
N VAL A 129 2.62 -5.08 4.35
CA VAL A 129 2.06 -4.09 5.28
C VAL A 129 1.24 -4.78 6.38
N TYR A 130 0.38 -5.75 6.04
CA TYR A 130 -0.40 -6.48 7.05
C TYR A 130 0.50 -7.28 8.00
N ALA A 131 1.56 -7.91 7.49
CA ALA A 131 2.53 -8.61 8.31
C ALA A 131 3.27 -7.65 9.26
N ALA A 132 3.68 -6.47 8.77
CA ALA A 132 4.33 -5.45 9.58
C ALA A 132 3.43 -4.93 10.71
N VAL A 133 2.13 -4.76 10.44
CA VAL A 133 1.13 -4.38 11.46
C VAL A 133 0.97 -5.49 12.51
N GLY A 134 0.84 -6.75 12.09
CA GLY A 134 0.72 -7.88 13.03
C GLY A 134 1.94 -8.04 13.94
N GLN A 135 3.15 -7.73 13.44
CA GLN A 135 4.37 -7.71 14.25
C GLN A 135 4.42 -6.54 15.23
N ALA A 136 4.02 -5.34 14.79
CA ALA A 136 3.98 -4.16 15.64
C ALA A 136 2.96 -4.31 16.77
N GLU A 137 1.80 -4.87 16.48
CA GLU A 137 0.78 -5.17 17.48
C GLU A 137 1.27 -6.18 18.52
N ALA A 138 1.87 -7.29 18.08
CA ALA A 138 2.42 -8.29 18.98
C ALA A 138 3.48 -7.71 19.93
N GLY A 139 4.24 -6.70 19.47
CA GLY A 139 5.21 -5.96 20.29
C GLY A 139 4.60 -4.91 21.21
N LEU A 140 3.42 -4.37 20.87
CA LEU A 140 2.71 -3.33 21.64
C LEU A 140 1.63 -3.89 22.58
N GLY A 141 1.34 -5.20 22.52
CA GLY A 141 0.26 -5.83 23.27
C GLY A 141 -1.12 -5.29 22.89
N ALA A 142 -1.23 -4.68 21.70
CA ALA A 142 -2.49 -4.15 21.21
C ALA A 142 -3.39 -5.29 20.68
N LEU A 143 -4.69 -5.12 20.91
CA LEU A 143 -5.88 -5.81 20.42
C LEU A 143 -5.76 -7.17 19.71
N ALA A 144 -6.25 -8.24 20.37
CA ALA A 144 -6.44 -9.57 19.77
C ALA A 144 -7.27 -9.58 18.45
N GLU A 145 -8.03 -8.53 18.17
CA GLU A 145 -8.83 -8.38 16.94
C GLU A 145 -7.98 -8.21 15.67
N THR A 146 -6.86 -7.50 15.72
CA THR A 146 -6.00 -7.35 14.53
C THR A 146 -5.25 -8.64 14.24
N GLN A 147 -4.84 -9.36 15.28
CA GLN A 147 -4.24 -10.68 15.14
C GLN A 147 -5.21 -11.70 14.52
N ALA A 148 -6.49 -11.68 14.91
CA ALA A 148 -7.53 -12.49 14.28
C ALA A 148 -7.77 -12.09 12.81
N MET A 149 -7.75 -10.79 12.50
CA MET A 149 -7.83 -10.31 11.12
C MET A 149 -6.62 -10.78 10.28
N VAL A 150 -5.39 -10.64 10.78
CA VAL A 150 -4.15 -11.07 10.11
C VAL A 150 -4.09 -12.59 9.93
N GLN A 151 -4.57 -13.37 10.90
CA GLN A 151 -4.66 -14.82 10.77
C GLN A 151 -5.71 -15.25 9.74
N HIS A 152 -6.89 -14.62 9.76
CA HIS A 152 -7.92 -14.92 8.78
C HIS A 152 -7.51 -14.49 7.36
N LEU A 153 -6.69 -13.44 7.24
CA LEU A 153 -6.02 -13.05 6.00
C LEU A 153 -5.14 -14.18 5.46
N ASN A 154 -4.30 -14.81 6.29
CA ASN A 154 -3.44 -15.94 5.90
C ASN A 154 -4.21 -17.21 5.51
N GLU A 155 -5.36 -17.47 6.10
CA GLU A 155 -6.14 -18.70 5.84
C GLU A 155 -6.87 -18.67 4.49
N HIS A 156 -7.25 -17.48 4.01
CA HIS A 156 -7.83 -17.31 2.66
C HIS A 156 -6.78 -17.33 1.53
N TRP A 157 -5.49 -17.43 1.85
CA TRP A 157 -4.39 -17.55 0.87
C TRP A 157 -4.12 -18.98 0.41
N VAL A 158 -4.59 -20.02 1.12
CA VAL A 158 -4.31 -21.42 0.77
C VAL A 158 -5.47 -22.03 -0.02
N GLU A 159 -5.63 -21.61 -1.28
CA GLU A 159 -6.37 -22.35 -2.30
C GLU A 159 -5.52 -22.46 -3.59
N PRO A 160 -5.62 -23.57 -4.35
CA PRO A 160 -4.52 -24.54 -4.50
C PRO A 160 -3.51 -24.30 -5.62
N GLU A 161 -3.61 -23.20 -6.37
CA GLU A 161 -2.87 -23.08 -7.63
C GLU A 161 -1.37 -22.80 -7.45
N PHE A 162 -0.96 -22.32 -6.27
CA PHE A 162 0.46 -22.03 -6.01
C PHE A 162 1.26 -23.23 -5.47
N THR A 163 0.62 -24.29 -4.98
CA THR A 163 1.31 -25.55 -4.60
C THR A 163 1.55 -26.47 -5.79
N ALA A 164 0.79 -26.36 -6.88
CA ALA A 164 0.93 -27.24 -8.05
C ALA A 164 2.23 -27.02 -8.85
N SER A 165 2.90 -25.87 -8.72
CA SER A 165 4.11 -25.56 -9.50
C SER A 165 5.44 -25.82 -8.77
N ARG A 166 5.41 -26.34 -7.53
CA ARG A 166 6.64 -26.67 -6.76
C ARG A 166 6.92 -28.16 -6.60
N GLU A 167 6.05 -29.04 -7.11
CA GLU A 167 6.26 -30.49 -7.06
C GLU A 167 6.75 -31.10 -8.39
N ASN A 168 7.04 -30.29 -9.41
CA ASN A 168 7.49 -30.78 -10.72
C ASN A 168 8.77 -30.07 -11.25
N CYS A 169 9.80 -29.95 -10.41
CA CYS A 169 11.17 -29.79 -10.90
C CYS A 169 12.19 -30.39 -9.93
#